data_AF-A0A382DL05-F1
#
_entry.id   AF-A0A382DL05-F1
#
_cell.length_a   1.000
_cell.length_b   1.000
_cell.length_c   1.000
_cell.angle_alpha   90.00
_cell.angle_beta   90.00
_cell.angle_gamma   90.00
#
_symmetry.space_group_name_H-M   'P 1'
#
loop_
_entity.id
_entity.type
_entity.pdbx_description
1 polymer ?
#
loop_
_entity_poly.entity_id
_entity_poly.type
_entity_poly.pdbx_seq_one_letter_code
_entity_poly.pdbx_strand_id
1 'polypeptide(L)'
;ILVNNAGILRDKSFKNMEMDDWDIVMDVHLNGSAYVTKAAWPIMYDQKYGRIVFTSSTSGVFGNFGQANYGAAKMGMLGFMNVLAIEGVSKNIRVNCLAPAAETRLIGTIPGRDVNPDNPEPMRHPKMVTPVVLFMCSDDAPTGMTFHGGNGNFRRSATFVNEGLKFDNPEVAYEDLLEQKGKLLDLSEGREMSGLIRVQQQQQ
;
A
#
# COMPACT_ATOMS: atom_id res chain seq x y z
N ILE A 1 -8.12 -17.01 5.02
CA ILE A 1 -7.83 -15.94 4.04
C ILE A 1 -8.66 -14.72 4.45
N LEU A 2 -8.08 -13.52 4.46
CA LEU A 2 -8.76 -12.25 4.77
C LEU A 2 -8.43 -11.22 3.69
N VAL A 3 -9.46 -10.64 3.06
CA VAL A 3 -9.30 -9.56 2.07
C VAL A 3 -9.98 -8.30 2.62
N ASN A 4 -9.17 -7.34 3.09
CA ASN A 4 -9.65 -6.06 3.60
C ASN A 4 -9.95 -5.11 2.43
N ASN A 5 -11.17 -5.20 1.91
CA ASN A 5 -11.62 -4.47 0.71
C ASN A 5 -12.59 -3.31 0.98
N ALA A 6 -13.24 -3.26 2.15
CA ALA A 6 -14.23 -2.24 2.47
C ALA A 6 -13.64 -0.81 2.30
N GLY A 7 -14.44 0.12 1.79
CA GLY A 7 -13.94 1.46 1.52
C GLY A 7 -15.00 2.45 1.05
N ILE A 8 -14.75 3.73 1.33
CA ILE A 8 -15.54 4.89 0.95
C ILE A 8 -14.64 6.03 0.43
N LEU A 9 -15.22 7.06 -0.18
CA LEU A 9 -14.53 8.30 -0.56
C LEU A 9 -15.19 9.52 0.07
N ARG A 10 -14.37 10.53 0.38
CA ARG A 10 -14.75 11.89 0.81
C ARG A 10 -13.73 12.87 0.21
N ASP A 11 -13.78 12.99 -1.12
CA ASP A 11 -12.79 13.72 -1.89
C ASP A 11 -13.04 15.22 -1.81
N LYS A 12 -12.06 15.96 -1.28
CA LYS A 12 -12.04 17.42 -1.19
C LYS A 12 -10.59 17.91 -1.22
N SER A 13 -10.34 19.09 -1.78
CA SER A 13 -9.05 19.75 -1.57
C SER A 13 -8.83 19.91 -0.06
N PHE A 14 -7.58 19.74 0.40
CA PHE A 14 -7.31 19.70 1.84
C PHE A 14 -7.81 20.95 2.58
N LYS A 15 -7.67 22.13 1.96
CA LYS A 15 -8.21 23.40 2.49
C LYS A 15 -9.71 23.35 2.79
N ASN A 16 -10.48 22.62 2.00
CA ASN A 16 -11.94 22.55 2.09
C ASN A 16 -12.42 21.25 2.76
N MET A 17 -11.50 20.42 3.26
CA MET A 17 -11.82 19.15 3.89
C MET A 17 -12.21 19.39 5.35
N GLU A 18 -13.41 18.93 5.73
CA GLU A 18 -13.82 18.92 7.12
C GLU A 18 -13.17 17.73 7.84
N MET A 19 -12.90 17.86 9.14
CA MET A 19 -12.26 16.77 9.88
C MET A 19 -13.14 15.53 10.00
N ASP A 20 -14.47 15.68 9.98
CA ASP A 20 -15.38 14.53 9.91
C ASP A 20 -15.22 13.72 8.61
N ASP A 21 -14.89 14.38 7.49
CA ASP A 21 -14.57 13.71 6.22
C ASP A 21 -13.25 12.93 6.31
N TRP A 22 -12.30 13.44 7.10
CA TRP A 22 -11.04 12.75 7.38
C TRP A 22 -11.27 11.52 8.26
N ASP A 23 -11.93 11.71 9.40
CA ASP A 23 -12.12 10.69 10.43
C ASP A 23 -12.87 9.48 9.88
N ILE A 24 -13.99 9.69 9.17
CA ILE A 24 -14.77 8.58 8.62
C ILE A 24 -13.99 7.75 7.58
N VAL A 25 -13.10 8.39 6.80
CA VAL A 25 -12.24 7.69 5.85
C VAL A 25 -11.17 6.89 6.59
N MET A 26 -10.53 7.46 7.62
CA MET A 26 -9.56 6.74 8.44
C MET A 26 -10.20 5.55 9.16
N ASP A 27 -11.40 5.74 9.70
CA ASP A 27 -12.13 4.72 10.46
C ASP A 27 -12.52 3.53 9.59
N VAL A 28 -13.10 3.76 8.41
CA VAL A 28 -13.52 2.67 7.53
C VAL A 28 -12.31 1.93 6.97
N HIS A 29 -11.30 2.67 6.49
CA HIS A 29 -10.18 2.06 5.79
C HIS A 29 -9.16 1.50 6.76
N LEU A 30 -8.48 2.36 7.53
CA LEU A 30 -7.34 1.96 8.36
C LEU A 30 -7.78 1.24 9.63
N ASN A 31 -8.62 1.88 10.44
CA ASN A 31 -9.04 1.30 11.72
C ASN A 31 -9.89 0.04 11.49
N GLY A 32 -10.82 0.06 10.52
CA GLY A 32 -11.62 -1.09 10.13
C GLY A 32 -10.76 -2.30 9.72
N SER A 33 -9.75 -2.08 8.87
CA SER A 33 -8.82 -3.14 8.48
C SER A 33 -8.00 -3.66 9.66
N ALA A 34 -7.63 -2.78 10.60
CA ALA A 34 -6.92 -3.17 11.83
C ALA A 34 -7.78 -4.04 12.74
N TYR A 35 -9.04 -3.66 12.99
CA TYR A 35 -9.95 -4.43 13.82
C TYR A 35 -10.23 -5.83 13.26
N VAL A 36 -10.55 -5.93 11.97
CA VAL A 36 -10.85 -7.22 11.34
C VAL A 36 -9.60 -8.10 11.28
N THR A 37 -8.44 -7.52 10.95
CA THR A 37 -7.17 -8.27 10.97
C THR A 37 -6.83 -8.75 12.37
N LYS A 38 -6.98 -7.90 13.40
CA LYS A 38 -6.71 -8.26 14.80
C LYS A 38 -7.59 -9.43 15.27
N ALA A 39 -8.86 -9.45 14.87
CA ALA A 39 -9.76 -10.55 15.20
C ALA A 39 -9.34 -11.88 14.52
N ALA A 40 -8.86 -11.82 13.27
CA ALA A 40 -8.43 -13.01 12.53
C ALA A 40 -7.02 -13.51 12.91
N TRP A 41 -6.16 -12.61 13.40
CA TRP A 41 -4.72 -12.88 13.57
C TRP A 41 -4.41 -14.07 14.48
N PRO A 42 -4.96 -14.20 15.71
CA PRO A 42 -4.67 -15.34 16.59
C PRO A 42 -5.06 -16.67 15.93
N ILE A 43 -6.19 -16.70 15.21
CA ILE A 43 -6.67 -17.91 14.52
C ILE A 43 -5.67 -18.34 13.43
N MET A 44 -5.22 -17.40 12.60
CA MET A 44 -4.20 -17.68 11.57
C MET A 44 -2.87 -18.11 12.19
N TYR A 45 -2.52 -17.53 13.33
CA TYR A 45 -1.28 -17.82 14.06
C TYR A 45 -1.26 -19.25 14.59
N ASP A 46 -2.34 -19.67 15.26
CA ASP A 46 -2.48 -21.02 15.81
C ASP A 46 -2.55 -22.09 14.71
N GLN A 47 -3.20 -21.78 13.59
CA GLN A 47 -3.28 -22.66 12.43
C GLN A 47 -1.98 -22.73 11.61
N LYS A 48 -1.01 -21.84 11.87
CA LYS A 48 0.21 -21.69 11.07
C LYS A 48 -0.08 -21.53 9.57
N TYR A 49 -1.15 -20.80 9.26
CA TYR A 49 -1.53 -20.47 7.90
C TYR A 49 -2.38 -19.20 7.88
N GLY A 50 -1.96 -18.24 7.06
CA GLY A 50 -2.74 -17.02 6.83
C GLY A 50 -2.40 -16.36 5.51
N ARG A 51 -3.41 -15.81 4.84
CA ARG A 51 -3.25 -14.96 3.67
C ARG A 51 -4.10 -13.72 3.88
N ILE A 52 -3.45 -12.57 3.95
CA ILE A 52 -4.08 -11.28 4.20
C ILE A 52 -3.77 -10.36 3.03
N VAL A 53 -4.82 -9.77 2.44
CA VAL A 53 -4.70 -8.75 1.41
C VAL A 53 -5.29 -7.45 1.95
N PHE A 54 -4.48 -6.41 2.00
CA PHE A 54 -4.97 -5.05 2.23
C PHE A 54 -5.21 -4.34 0.91
N THR A 55 -6.31 -3.61 0.80
CA THR A 55 -6.58 -2.79 -0.39
C THR A 55 -6.06 -1.37 -0.17
N SER A 56 -4.90 -1.06 -0.76
CA SER A 56 -4.34 0.28 -0.97
C SER A 56 -4.94 0.94 -2.24
N SER A 57 -4.23 1.88 -2.86
CA SER A 57 -4.58 2.53 -4.13
C SER A 57 -3.36 3.27 -4.72
N THR A 58 -3.43 3.65 -5.99
CA THR A 58 -2.46 4.58 -6.57
C THR A 58 -2.46 5.93 -5.89
N SER A 59 -3.60 6.39 -5.35
CA SER A 59 -3.67 7.62 -4.56
C SER A 59 -2.89 7.54 -3.25
N GLY A 60 -2.81 6.34 -2.65
CA GLY A 60 -1.95 6.11 -1.49
C GLY A 60 -0.47 6.08 -1.89
N VAL A 61 -0.13 5.33 -2.94
CA VAL A 61 1.27 5.09 -3.32
C VAL A 61 1.92 6.33 -3.98
N PHE A 62 1.19 7.06 -4.81
CA PHE A 62 1.71 8.16 -5.64
C PHE A 62 1.10 9.52 -5.33
N GLY A 63 0.07 9.57 -4.48
CA GLY A 63 -0.73 10.77 -4.25
C GLY A 63 -1.80 10.99 -5.32
N ASN A 64 -2.86 11.71 -4.93
CA ASN A 64 -3.87 12.23 -5.86
C ASN A 64 -4.48 13.51 -5.29
N PHE A 65 -4.70 14.51 -6.14
CA PHE A 65 -5.26 15.79 -5.70
C PHE A 65 -6.66 15.59 -5.10
N GLY A 66 -6.95 16.26 -3.99
CA GLY A 66 -8.24 16.18 -3.32
C GLY A 66 -8.48 14.90 -2.51
N GLN A 67 -7.46 14.07 -2.32
CA GLN A 67 -7.57 12.79 -1.63
C GLN A 67 -6.58 12.69 -0.46
N ALA A 68 -6.42 13.74 0.34
CA ALA A 68 -5.47 13.73 1.46
C ALA A 68 -5.79 12.64 2.50
N ASN A 69 -7.06 12.56 2.93
CA ASN A 69 -7.58 11.51 3.82
C ASN A 69 -7.44 10.10 3.20
N TYR A 70 -7.93 9.91 1.97
CA TYR A 70 -7.92 8.62 1.30
C TYR A 70 -6.50 8.15 0.97
N GLY A 71 -5.64 9.05 0.48
CA GLY A 71 -4.23 8.79 0.25
C GLY A 71 -3.51 8.39 1.53
N ALA A 72 -3.72 9.12 2.63
CA ALA A 72 -3.16 8.77 3.94
C ALA A 72 -3.62 7.37 4.41
N ALA A 73 -4.93 7.10 4.38
CA ALA A 73 -5.47 5.80 4.78
C ALA A 73 -4.93 4.64 3.91
N LYS A 74 -4.86 4.83 2.59
CA LYS A 74 -4.38 3.81 1.65
C LYS A 74 -2.87 3.60 1.72
N MET A 75 -2.08 4.64 2.00
CA MET A 75 -0.64 4.49 2.27
C MET A 75 -0.40 3.83 3.64
N GLY A 76 -1.25 4.09 4.63
CA GLY A 76 -1.23 3.41 5.93
C GLY A 76 -1.32 1.88 5.82
N MET A 77 -2.01 1.35 4.79
CA MET A 77 -2.04 -0.08 4.49
C MET A 77 -0.65 -0.67 4.21
N LEU A 78 0.22 0.08 3.53
CA LEU A 78 1.58 -0.38 3.24
C LEU A 78 2.40 -0.46 4.52
N GLY A 79 2.30 0.56 5.38
CA GLY A 79 2.92 0.54 6.70
C GLY A 79 2.46 -0.64 7.56
N PHE A 80 1.15 -0.89 7.58
CA PHE A 80 0.57 -2.01 8.33
C PHE A 80 0.99 -3.38 7.78
N MET A 81 0.98 -3.54 6.46
CA MET A 81 1.50 -4.72 5.77
C MET A 81 2.97 -4.97 6.10
N ASN A 82 3.82 -3.94 6.05
CA ASN A 82 5.27 -4.09 6.29
C ASN A 82 5.56 -4.74 7.64
N VAL A 83 4.86 -4.30 8.70
CA VAL A 83 5.04 -4.84 10.05
C VAL A 83 4.45 -6.25 10.16
N LEU A 84 3.21 -6.46 9.74
CA LEU A 84 2.57 -7.77 9.86
C LEU A 84 3.22 -8.85 8.99
N ALA A 85 3.80 -8.48 7.85
CA ALA A 85 4.57 -9.42 7.03
C ALA A 85 5.75 -10.01 7.82
N ILE A 86 6.44 -9.19 8.61
CA ILE A 86 7.56 -9.60 9.46
C ILE A 86 7.06 -10.47 10.63
N GLU A 87 6.02 -10.05 11.33
CA GLU A 87 5.46 -10.80 12.46
C GLU A 87 4.89 -12.16 12.04
N GLY A 88 4.27 -12.23 10.87
CA GLY A 88 3.55 -13.40 10.38
C GLY A 88 4.40 -14.47 9.70
N VAL A 89 5.58 -14.12 9.17
CA VAL A 89 6.34 -15.01 8.27
C VAL A 89 6.70 -16.36 8.92
N SER A 90 7.09 -16.35 10.20
CA SER A 90 7.48 -17.55 10.94
C SER A 90 6.31 -18.53 11.17
N LYS A 91 5.08 -18.06 10.98
CA LYS A 91 3.84 -18.82 11.12
C LYS A 91 3.13 -19.03 9.78
N ASN A 92 3.82 -18.83 8.65
CA ASN A 92 3.23 -18.96 7.31
C ASN A 92 1.96 -18.08 7.14
N ILE A 93 1.96 -16.92 7.80
CA ILE A 93 1.01 -15.85 7.53
C ILE A 93 1.69 -14.89 6.56
N ARG A 94 1.05 -14.70 5.41
CA ARG A 94 1.55 -13.81 4.35
C ARG A 94 0.60 -12.65 4.13
N VAL A 95 1.18 -11.46 4.06
CA VAL A 95 0.43 -10.20 4.05
C VAL A 95 0.91 -9.37 2.88
N ASN A 96 0.00 -8.98 1.99
CA ASN A 96 0.32 -8.18 0.80
C ASN A 96 -0.67 -7.02 0.63
N CYS A 97 -0.28 -6.02 -0.15
CA CYS A 97 -1.12 -4.89 -0.52
C CYS A 97 -1.52 -4.94 -2.00
N LEU A 98 -2.76 -4.57 -2.27
CA LEU A 98 -3.33 -4.39 -3.60
C LEU A 98 -3.55 -2.90 -3.88
N ALA A 99 -3.07 -2.40 -5.00
CA ALA A 99 -3.47 -1.13 -5.61
C ALA A 99 -4.29 -1.43 -6.88
N PRO A 100 -5.63 -1.52 -6.78
CA PRO A 100 -6.46 -1.99 -7.88
C PRO A 100 -6.73 -0.88 -8.91
N ALA A 101 -6.96 -1.28 -10.16
CA ALA A 101 -7.54 -0.44 -11.21
C ALA A 101 -8.79 -1.12 -11.80
N ALA A 102 -9.97 -0.66 -11.43
CA ALA A 102 -11.24 -1.16 -11.95
C ALA A 102 -12.35 -0.11 -11.84
N GLU A 103 -13.25 -0.06 -12.81
CA GLU A 103 -14.47 0.73 -12.73
C GLU A 103 -15.41 0.11 -11.71
N THR A 104 -15.73 0.90 -10.69
CA THR A 104 -16.63 0.54 -9.61
C THR A 104 -17.48 1.76 -9.26
N ARG A 105 -18.56 1.56 -8.49
CA ARG A 105 -19.36 2.68 -7.95
C ARG A 105 -18.51 3.70 -7.19
N LEU A 106 -17.45 3.24 -6.51
CA LEU A 106 -16.53 4.10 -5.78
C LEU A 106 -15.84 5.11 -6.72
N ILE A 107 -15.30 4.67 -7.86
CA ILE A 107 -14.66 5.56 -8.84
C ILE A 107 -15.64 6.54 -9.48
N GLY A 108 -16.92 6.16 -9.60
CA GLY A 108 -17.96 7.06 -10.13
C GLY A 108 -18.31 8.24 -9.23
N THR A 109 -17.87 8.23 -7.97
CA THR A 109 -18.02 9.40 -7.08
C THR A 109 -16.92 10.44 -7.25
N ILE A 110 -15.87 10.15 -8.02
CA ILE A 110 -14.78 11.08 -8.30
C ILE A 110 -15.25 12.10 -9.35
N PRO A 111 -15.10 13.42 -9.11
CA PRO A 111 -15.50 14.45 -10.07
C PRO A 111 -14.84 14.25 -11.45
N GLY A 112 -15.63 14.33 -12.51
CA GLY A 112 -15.16 14.19 -13.91
C GLY A 112 -14.94 12.75 -14.38
N ARG A 113 -15.33 11.74 -13.61
CA ARG A 113 -15.38 10.34 -14.04
C ARG A 113 -16.81 9.97 -14.43
N ASP A 114 -16.98 9.56 -15.68
CA ASP A 114 -18.20 8.87 -16.13
C ASP A 114 -17.92 7.36 -16.15
N VAL A 115 -18.61 6.62 -15.29
CA VAL A 115 -18.48 5.17 -15.18
C VAL A 115 -19.87 4.57 -15.06
N ASN A 116 -20.10 3.44 -15.71
CA ASN A 116 -21.29 2.62 -15.53
C ASN A 116 -20.91 1.37 -14.73
N PRO A 117 -21.11 1.33 -13.40
CA PRO A 117 -20.70 0.20 -12.57
C PRO A 117 -21.47 -1.08 -12.86
N ASP A 118 -22.67 -0.96 -13.44
CA ASP A 118 -23.53 -2.11 -13.78
C ASP A 118 -23.18 -2.70 -15.15
N ASN A 119 -22.49 -1.93 -16.01
CA ASN A 119 -21.93 -2.40 -17.28
C ASN A 119 -20.56 -1.75 -17.56
N PRO A 120 -19.52 -2.11 -16.78
CA PRO A 120 -18.19 -1.53 -16.97
C PRO A 120 -17.56 -2.06 -18.26
N GLU A 121 -16.69 -1.25 -18.86
CA GLU A 121 -15.88 -1.68 -20.00
C GLU A 121 -15.15 -3.01 -19.67
N PRO A 122 -15.09 -4.01 -20.57
CA PRO A 122 -14.57 -5.34 -20.22
C PRO A 122 -13.16 -5.32 -19.61
N MET A 123 -12.31 -4.40 -20.08
CA MET A 123 -10.96 -4.21 -19.56
C MET A 123 -10.92 -3.52 -18.19
N ARG A 124 -11.94 -2.75 -17.83
CA ARG A 124 -12.04 -2.07 -16.54
C ARG A 124 -12.94 -2.78 -15.55
N HIS A 125 -13.52 -3.92 -15.95
CA HIS A 125 -14.34 -4.76 -15.09
C HIS A 125 -13.55 -5.24 -13.84
N PRO A 126 -14.13 -5.25 -12.63
CA PRO A 126 -13.45 -5.67 -11.39
C PRO A 126 -12.76 -7.05 -11.45
N LYS A 127 -13.33 -7.98 -12.24
CA LYS A 127 -12.72 -9.29 -12.56
C LYS A 127 -11.26 -9.20 -13.04
N MET A 128 -10.85 -8.09 -13.65
CA MET A 128 -9.49 -7.90 -14.14
C MET A 128 -8.47 -7.74 -12.99
N VAL A 129 -8.94 -7.52 -11.76
CA VAL A 129 -8.14 -7.46 -10.54
C VAL A 129 -8.04 -8.85 -9.87
N THR A 130 -9.04 -9.72 -10.08
CA THR A 130 -9.13 -11.03 -9.42
C THR A 130 -7.86 -11.90 -9.53
N PRO A 131 -7.17 -12.00 -10.69
CA PRO A 131 -5.98 -12.85 -10.80
C PRO A 131 -4.88 -12.51 -9.79
N VAL A 132 -4.60 -11.22 -9.56
CA VAL A 132 -3.56 -10.83 -8.60
C VAL A 132 -3.99 -11.07 -7.16
N VAL A 133 -5.29 -10.93 -6.85
CA VAL A 133 -5.83 -11.25 -5.52
C VAL A 133 -5.72 -12.74 -5.22
N LEU A 134 -6.06 -13.60 -6.19
CA LEU A 134 -5.88 -15.04 -6.07
C LEU A 134 -4.41 -15.40 -5.87
N PHE A 135 -3.49 -14.78 -6.62
CA PHE A 135 -2.05 -14.97 -6.42
C PHE A 135 -1.58 -14.57 -5.02
N MET A 136 -2.03 -13.42 -4.50
CA MET A 136 -1.71 -13.00 -3.12
C MET A 136 -2.32 -13.91 -2.05
N CYS A 137 -3.30 -14.74 -2.41
CA CYS A 137 -3.97 -15.68 -1.51
C CYS A 137 -3.58 -17.15 -1.76
N SER A 138 -2.66 -17.44 -2.68
CA SER A 138 -2.22 -18.80 -2.97
C SER A 138 -1.22 -19.31 -1.93
N ASP A 139 -0.97 -20.62 -1.92
CA ASP A 139 0.05 -21.20 -1.02
C ASP A 139 1.45 -20.65 -1.32
N ASP A 140 1.74 -20.33 -2.58
CA ASP A 140 2.98 -19.72 -3.07
C ASP A 140 3.01 -18.20 -3.02
N ALA A 141 1.99 -17.55 -2.42
CA ALA A 141 1.94 -16.10 -2.33
C ALA A 141 3.24 -15.53 -1.74
N PRO A 142 3.75 -14.39 -2.22
CA PRO A 142 4.82 -13.68 -1.52
C PRO A 142 4.28 -13.05 -0.23
N THR A 143 5.11 -12.31 0.50
CA THR A 143 4.69 -11.50 1.64
C THR A 143 5.45 -10.18 1.65
N GLY A 144 4.84 -9.11 2.15
CA GLY A 144 5.40 -7.77 2.15
C GLY A 144 5.46 -7.09 0.78
N MET A 145 4.65 -7.54 -0.19
CA MET A 145 4.64 -7.00 -1.54
C MET A 145 3.41 -6.12 -1.80
N THR A 146 3.60 -5.03 -2.56
CA THR A 146 2.51 -4.21 -3.08
C THR A 146 2.34 -4.43 -4.57
N PHE A 147 1.21 -4.98 -4.98
CA PHE A 147 0.87 -5.22 -6.37
C PHE A 147 -0.16 -4.23 -6.89
N HIS A 148 -0.01 -3.81 -8.14
CA HIS A 148 -1.01 -3.09 -8.89
C HIS A 148 -1.59 -4.04 -9.92
N GLY A 149 -2.91 -4.08 -10.04
CA GLY A 149 -3.59 -5.03 -10.92
C GLY A 149 -4.91 -4.48 -11.45
N GLY A 150 -5.15 -4.71 -12.72
CA GLY A 150 -6.34 -4.26 -13.44
C GLY A 150 -6.04 -3.98 -14.91
N ASN A 151 -7.05 -3.92 -15.77
CA ASN A 151 -6.85 -3.61 -17.19
C ASN A 151 -5.86 -4.53 -17.91
N GLY A 152 -5.73 -5.79 -17.48
CA GLY A 152 -4.77 -6.75 -18.04
C GLY A 152 -3.30 -6.44 -17.75
N ASN A 153 -3.04 -5.48 -16.85
CA ASN A 153 -1.69 -5.06 -16.46
C ASN A 153 -1.46 -5.39 -14.98
N PHE A 154 -0.31 -6.01 -14.69
CA PHE A 154 0.10 -6.38 -13.35
C PHE A 154 1.54 -5.95 -13.10
N ARG A 155 1.78 -5.22 -12.00
CA ARG A 155 3.10 -4.71 -11.62
C ARG A 155 3.24 -4.68 -10.12
N ARG A 156 4.47 -4.58 -9.60
CA ARG A 156 4.72 -4.33 -8.18
C ARG A 156 5.37 -2.96 -7.98
N SER A 157 5.11 -2.32 -6.84
CA SER A 157 5.86 -1.14 -6.39
C SER A 157 6.74 -1.49 -5.20
N ALA A 158 7.88 -0.82 -5.08
CA ALA A 158 8.81 -0.99 -3.98
C ALA A 158 9.43 0.35 -3.57
N THR A 159 9.90 0.43 -2.32
CA THR A 159 10.61 1.58 -1.76
C THR A 159 12.10 1.39 -1.99
N PHE A 160 12.78 2.43 -2.46
CA PHE A 160 14.22 2.44 -2.68
C PHE A 160 14.89 3.51 -1.82
N VAL A 161 16.14 3.25 -1.41
CA VAL A 161 17.00 4.20 -0.70
C VAL A 161 18.36 4.20 -1.38
N ASN A 162 18.93 5.37 -1.62
CA ASN A 162 20.27 5.53 -2.18
C ASN A 162 21.36 5.32 -1.11
N GLU A 163 22.61 5.22 -1.57
CA GLU A 163 23.76 5.26 -0.67
C GLU A 163 23.81 6.61 0.06
N GLY A 164 23.92 6.55 1.39
CA GLY A 164 23.94 7.75 2.22
C GLY A 164 25.22 8.54 2.08
N LEU A 165 25.11 9.87 2.14
CA LEU A 165 26.27 10.74 2.33
C LEU A 165 26.89 10.46 3.70
N LYS A 166 28.19 10.17 3.72
CA LYS A 166 28.96 9.96 4.95
C LYS A 166 29.84 11.17 5.19
N PHE A 167 29.77 11.71 6.40
CA PHE A 167 30.60 12.80 6.87
C PHE A 167 31.36 12.30 8.10
N ASP A 168 32.69 12.43 8.09
CA ASP A 168 33.54 12.01 9.21
C ASP A 168 33.70 13.13 10.27
N ASN A 169 32.71 14.04 10.34
CA ASN A 169 32.64 15.18 11.26
C ASN A 169 31.25 15.18 11.92
N PRO A 170 31.13 15.22 13.27
CA PRO A 170 29.83 15.32 13.94
C PRO A 170 29.14 16.68 13.76
N GLU A 171 29.88 17.73 13.39
CA GLU A 171 29.36 19.09 13.18
C GLU A 171 29.01 19.34 11.71
N VAL A 172 28.20 18.46 11.10
CA VAL A 172 27.75 18.62 9.70
C VAL A 172 26.80 19.82 9.60
N ALA A 173 27.13 20.78 8.76
CA ALA A 173 26.32 21.96 8.49
C ALA A 173 25.38 21.74 7.29
N TYR A 174 24.41 22.65 7.13
CA TYR A 174 23.51 22.65 5.97
C TYR A 174 24.27 22.81 4.64
N GLU A 175 25.33 23.62 4.66
CA GLU A 175 26.20 23.89 3.52
C GLU A 175 26.92 22.63 3.05
N ASP A 176 27.42 21.79 3.96
CA ASP A 176 28.07 20.51 3.63
C ASP A 176 27.13 19.57 2.85
N LEU A 177 25.84 19.58 3.22
CA LEU A 177 24.82 18.80 2.54
C LEU A 177 24.45 19.40 1.17
N LEU A 178 24.39 20.73 1.07
CA LEU A 178 24.13 21.43 -0.19
C LEU A 178 25.21 21.19 -1.25
N GLU A 179 26.47 21.17 -0.84
CA GLU A 179 27.61 20.88 -1.73
C GLU A 179 27.47 19.50 -2.39
N GLN A 180 26.86 18.55 -1.68
CA GLN A 180 26.67 17.17 -2.15
C GLN A 180 25.22 16.84 -2.53
N LYS A 181 24.34 17.83 -2.69
CA LYS A 181 22.91 17.63 -2.98
C LYS A 181 22.64 16.72 -4.18
N GLY A 182 23.50 16.78 -5.20
CA GLY A 182 23.36 15.96 -6.40
C GLY A 182 23.42 14.46 -6.09
N LYS A 183 24.40 14.05 -5.27
CA LYS A 183 24.53 12.67 -4.79
C LYS A 183 23.38 12.27 -3.86
N LEU A 184 22.95 13.18 -2.99
CA LEU A 184 21.82 12.93 -2.07
C LEU A 184 20.50 12.66 -2.81
N LEU A 185 20.29 13.31 -3.95
CA LEU A 185 19.08 13.17 -4.77
C LEU A 185 19.19 12.05 -5.82
N ASP A 186 20.39 11.50 -6.04
CA ASP A 186 20.63 10.43 -7.00
C ASP A 186 20.16 9.07 -6.46
N LEU A 187 19.27 8.42 -7.19
CA LEU A 187 18.70 7.10 -6.88
C LEU A 187 19.08 6.06 -7.94
N SER A 188 20.00 6.36 -8.86
CA SER A 188 20.43 5.45 -9.94
C SER A 188 20.99 4.12 -9.40
N GLU A 189 21.70 4.18 -8.28
CA GLU A 189 22.23 3.02 -7.54
C GLU A 189 21.39 2.67 -6.29
N GLY A 190 20.12 3.09 -6.27
CA GLY A 190 19.20 2.87 -5.16
C GLY A 190 18.97 1.37 -4.89
N ARG A 191 18.93 1.00 -3.62
CA ARG A 191 18.62 -0.36 -3.17
C ARG A 191 17.18 -0.47 -2.71
N GLU A 192 16.53 -1.58 -3.05
CA GLU A 192 15.18 -1.87 -2.58
C GLU A 192 15.17 -2.13 -1.06
N MET A 193 14.27 -1.43 -0.34
CA MET A 193 14.11 -1.48 1.11
C MET A 193 12.74 -2.00 1.57
N SER A 194 11.92 -2.51 0.65
CA SER A 194 10.56 -2.99 0.95
C SER A 194 10.55 -4.25 1.85
N GLY A 195 9.78 -4.18 2.93
CA GLY A 195 9.34 -5.37 3.70
C GLY A 195 10.45 -6.30 4.21
N LEU A 196 10.19 -7.62 4.12
CA LEU A 196 11.05 -8.70 4.62
C LEU A 196 12.44 -8.77 3.98
N ILE A 197 12.63 -8.18 2.80
CA ILE A 197 13.93 -8.16 2.09
C ILE A 197 15.01 -7.55 3.00
N ARG A 198 14.68 -6.46 3.71
CA ARG A 198 15.60 -5.84 4.67
C ARG A 198 15.94 -6.76 5.84
N VAL A 199 14.93 -7.45 6.40
CA VAL A 199 15.14 -8.34 7.55
C VAL A 199 16.01 -9.53 7.17
N GLN A 200 15.79 -10.10 5.98
CA GLN A 200 16.57 -11.23 5.48
C GLN A 200 18.02 -10.85 5.15
N GLN A 201 18.25 -9.67 4.57
CA GLN A 201 19.60 -9.17 4.26
C GLN A 201 20.43 -8.84 5.51
N GLN A 202 19.80 -8.52 6.64
CA GLN A 202 20.50 -8.28 7.91
C GLN A 202 20.85 -9.56 8.69
N GLN A 203 20.34 -10.72 8.26
CA GLN A 203 20.57 -12.02 8.91
C GLN A 203 21.61 -12.88 8.17
N GLN A 204 22.18 -12.39 7.07
CA GLN A 204 23.29 -13.00 6.32
C GLN A 204 24.59 -12.24 6.60
#